data_AF-A0A1T4V4S3-F1
#
_entry.id   AF-A0A1T4V4S3-F1
#
_cell.length_a   1.000
_cell.length_b   1.000
_cell.length_c   1.000
_cell.angle_alpha   90.00
_cell.angle_beta   90.00
_cell.angle_gamma   90.00
#
_symmetry.space_group_name_H-M   'P 1'
#
loop_
_entity.id
_entity.type
_entity.pdbx_description
1 polymer ?
#
loop_
_entity_poly.entity_id
_entity_poly.type
_entity_poly.pdbx_seq_one_letter_code
_entity_poly.pdbx_strand_id
1 'polypeptide(L)' 'MNKYAETLTPDNAVLAMIDHQTGFLVSCRDQDPHLMTANIKGLSTMAKIVGMPSVITASMPEGPNGPIMPEITDILV' A
#
# COMPACT_ATOMS: atom_id res chain seq x y z
N MET A 1 -25.92 -11.07 -12.46
CA MET A 1 -24.73 -10.23 -12.31
C MET A 1 -23.61 -11.10 -11.75
N ASN A 2 -22.38 -10.98 -12.25
CA ASN A 2 -21.23 -11.71 -11.72
C ASN A 2 -20.83 -11.07 -10.39
N LYS A 3 -20.87 -11.84 -9.29
CA LYS A 3 -20.52 -11.39 -7.93
C LYS A 3 -19.14 -10.73 -7.84
N TYR A 4 -18.24 -11.03 -8.77
CA TYR A 4 -16.86 -10.56 -8.78
C TYR A 4 -16.58 -9.44 -9.80
N ALA A 5 -17.61 -8.87 -10.43
CA ALA A 5 -17.45 -7.84 -11.46
C ALA A 5 -18.13 -6.52 -11.10
N GLU A 6 -18.50 -6.32 -9.83
CA GLU A 6 -19.03 -5.05 -9.37
C GLU A 6 -17.94 -3.97 -9.36
N THR A 7 -18.34 -2.73 -9.66
CA THR A 7 -17.44 -1.59 -9.58
C THR A 7 -17.00 -1.39 -8.13
N LEU A 8 -15.69 -1.17 -7.92
CA LEU A 8 -15.15 -0.88 -6.60
C LEU A 8 -15.67 0.47 -6.10
N THR A 9 -16.15 0.49 -4.87
CA THR A 9 -16.57 1.66 -4.11
C THR A 9 -15.93 1.61 -2.72
N PRO A 10 -15.89 2.73 -1.97
CA PRO A 10 -15.42 2.72 -0.58
C PRO A 10 -16.23 1.79 0.33
N ASP A 11 -17.49 1.51 0.00
CA ASP A 11 -18.40 0.68 0.82
C ASP A 11 -18.24 -0.83 0.58
N ASN A 12 -17.64 -1.24 -0.56
CA ASN A 12 -17.47 -2.65 -0.93
C ASN A 12 -16.01 -3.10 -1.04
N ALA A 13 -15.05 -2.24 -0.67
CA ALA A 13 -13.63 -2.50 -0.82
C ALA A 13 -12.81 -2.16 0.43
N VAL A 14 -11.64 -2.78 0.52
CA VAL A 14 -10.60 -2.53 1.54
C VAL A 14 -9.25 -2.41 0.83
N LEU A 15 -8.39 -1.51 1.28
CA LEU A 15 -7.00 -1.45 0.81
C LEU A 15 -6.12 -2.36 1.67
N ALA A 16 -5.43 -3.31 1.06
CA ALA A 16 -4.42 -4.13 1.74
C ALA A 16 -3.01 -3.75 1.24
N MET A 17 -2.19 -3.18 2.12
CA MET A 17 -0.80 -2.80 1.85
C MET A 17 0.12 -3.85 2.46
N ILE A 18 0.70 -4.71 1.61
CA ILE A 18 1.44 -5.89 2.04
C ILE A 18 2.94 -5.67 1.82
N ASP A 19 3.70 -5.66 2.91
CA ASP A 19 5.17 -5.76 2.91
C ASP A 19 5.89 -4.67 2.09
N HIS A 20 5.28 -3.50 1.98
CA HIS A 20 5.94 -2.30 1.46
C HIS A 20 6.94 -1.76 2.49
N GLN A 21 8.02 -2.51 2.68
CA GLN A 21 9.12 -2.23 3.61
C GLN A 21 10.29 -1.59 2.86
N THR A 22 11.04 -0.73 3.55
CA THR A 22 12.09 0.10 2.94
C THR A 22 13.19 -0.70 2.23
N GLY A 23 13.54 -1.87 2.75
CA GLY A 23 14.56 -2.75 2.15
C GLY A 23 14.09 -3.45 0.87
N PHE A 24 12.79 -3.77 0.74
CA PHE A 24 12.26 -4.44 -0.46
C PHE A 24 12.20 -3.53 -1.68
N LEU A 25 11.95 -2.24 -1.48
CA LEU A 25 11.91 -1.28 -2.59
C LEU A 25 13.23 -1.27 -3.38
N VAL A 26 14.36 -1.49 -2.71
CA VAL A 26 15.70 -1.49 -3.31
C VAL A 26 15.93 -2.70 -4.23
N SER A 27 15.23 -3.82 -3.98
CA SER A 27 15.37 -5.06 -4.75
C SER A 27 14.36 -5.19 -5.90
N CYS A 28 13.29 -4.39 -5.90
CA CYS A 28 12.38 -4.26 -7.03
C CYS A 28 13.11 -3.62 -8.24
N ARG A 29 13.02 -4.27 -9.41
CA ARG A 29 13.78 -3.90 -10.63
C ARG A 29 12.91 -3.71 -11.86
N ASP A 30 11.64 -4.08 -11.77
CA ASP A 30 10.65 -3.97 -12.85
C ASP A 30 10.07 -2.57 -12.98
N GLN A 31 10.17 -1.73 -11.94
CA GLN A 31 9.73 -0.34 -11.95
C GLN A 31 10.81 0.61 -11.43
N ASP A 32 10.76 1.86 -11.91
CA ASP A 32 11.56 2.94 -11.35
C ASP A 32 11.17 3.16 -9.87
N PRO A 33 12.14 3.18 -8.93
CA PRO A 33 11.84 3.30 -7.50
C PRO A 33 11.10 4.59 -7.14
N HIS A 34 11.36 5.70 -7.84
CA HIS A 34 10.68 6.96 -7.57
C HIS A 34 9.22 6.90 -8.03
N LEU A 35 8.97 6.30 -9.20
CA LEU A 35 7.61 6.05 -9.68
C LEU A 35 6.84 5.12 -8.75
N MET A 36 7.46 4.03 -8.29
CA MET A 36 6.85 3.11 -7.31
C MET A 36 6.46 3.85 -6.03
N THR A 37 7.36 4.64 -5.45
CA THR A 37 7.06 5.45 -4.25
C THR A 37 5.93 6.45 -4.50
N ALA A 38 5.91 7.12 -5.66
CA ALA A 38 4.83 8.03 -6.01
C ALA A 38 3.47 7.32 -6.12
N ASN A 39 3.43 6.12 -6.72
CA ASN A 39 2.22 5.31 -6.83
C ASN A 39 1.71 4.87 -5.45
N ILE A 40 2.60 4.42 -4.56
CA ILE A 40 2.28 4.04 -3.17
C ILE A 40 1.65 5.22 -2.42
N LYS A 41 2.24 6.41 -2.52
CA LYS A 41 1.70 7.64 -1.92
C LYS A 41 0.34 8.00 -2.50
N GLY A 42 0.19 7.92 -3.82
CA GLY A 42 -1.07 8.21 -4.51
C GLY A 42 -2.20 7.29 -4.06
N LEU A 43 -1.94 5.98 -4.01
CA LEU A 43 -2.90 4.97 -3.56
C LEU A 43 -3.29 5.17 -2.09
N SER A 44 -2.30 5.38 -1.21
CA SER A 44 -2.53 5.60 0.23
C SER A 44 -3.32 6.90 0.47
N THR A 45 -2.99 7.97 -0.25
CA THR A 45 -3.71 9.25 -0.15
C THR A 45 -5.15 9.11 -0.63
N MET A 46 -5.38 8.39 -1.73
CA MET A 46 -6.72 8.12 -2.25
C MET A 46 -7.56 7.38 -1.19
N ALA A 47 -7.03 6.29 -0.62
CA ALA A 47 -7.72 5.52 0.41
C ALA A 47 -8.09 6.39 1.62
N LYS A 48 -7.17 7.27 2.08
CA LYS A 48 -7.44 8.22 3.16
C LYS A 48 -8.57 9.20 2.80
N ILE A 49 -8.53 9.78 1.60
CA ILE A 49 -9.51 10.78 1.13
C ILE A 49 -10.92 10.19 1.08
N VAL A 50 -11.06 8.97 0.57
CA VAL A 50 -12.38 8.33 0.42
C VAL A 50 -12.84 7.58 1.68
N GLY A 51 -12.03 7.60 2.75
CA GLY A 51 -12.34 6.91 4.01
C GLY A 51 -12.30 5.38 3.91
N MET A 52 -11.51 4.83 2.99
CA MET A 52 -11.45 3.38 2.77
C MET A 52 -10.76 2.67 3.93
N PRO A 53 -11.36 1.62 4.50
CA PRO A 53 -10.67 0.76 5.47
C PRO A 53 -9.36 0.25 4.87
N SER A 54 -8.29 0.29 5.65
CA SER A 54 -6.95 -0.09 5.20
C SER A 54 -6.30 -1.06 6.18
N VAL A 55 -5.66 -2.10 5.67
CA VAL A 55 -4.87 -3.09 6.42
C VAL A 55 -3.43 -3.00 5.96
N ILE A 56 -2.51 -2.86 6.92
CA ILE A 56 -1.07 -2.80 6.66
C ILE A 56 -0.42 -4.01 7.32
N THR A 57 0.39 -4.76 6.57
CA THR A 57 1.16 -5.89 7.10
C THR A 57 2.64 -5.72 6.79
N ALA A 58 3.48 -6.27 7.66
CA ALA A 58 4.93 -6.30 7.46
C ALA A 58 5.46 -7.70 7.80
N SER A 59 6.37 -8.21 6.96
CA SER A 59 7.07 -9.45 7.22
C SER A 59 8.40 -9.17 7.94
N MET A 60 8.51 -9.62 9.19
CA MET A 60 9.69 -9.45 10.05
C MET A 60 10.23 -7.99 10.02
N PRO A 61 9.48 -7.00 10.55
CA PRO A 61 9.83 -5.58 10.42
C PRO A 61 11.15 -5.17 11.10
N GLU A 62 11.62 -5.95 12.09
CA GLU A 62 12.95 -5.77 12.70
C GLU A 62 14.07 -6.52 11.97
N GLY A 63 13.74 -7.19 10.87
CA GLY A 63 14.67 -7.91 10.01
C GLY A 63 15.34 -7.01 8.97
N PRO A 64 16.09 -7.61 8.02
CA PRO A 64 16.89 -6.87 7.04
C PRO A 64 16.05 -6.02 6.07
N ASN A 65 14.77 -6.33 5.89
CA ASN A 65 13.87 -5.55 5.03
C ASN A 65 13.38 -4.26 5.72
N GLY A 66 13.58 -4.13 7.03
CA GLY A 66 13.25 -2.94 7.79
C GLY A 66 11.74 -2.73 8.00
N PRO A 67 11.35 -1.56 8.54
CA PRO A 67 9.95 -1.23 8.81
C PRO A 67 9.17 -0.94 7.52
N ILE A 68 7.85 -0.79 7.66
CA ILE A 68 6.99 -0.26 6.59
C ILE A 68 7.45 1.14 6.21
N MET A 69 7.33 1.44 4.92
CA MET A 69 7.65 2.74 4.36
C MET A 69 6.83 3.87 5.02
N PRO A 70 7.48 4.99 5.42
CA PRO A 70 6.79 6.15 5.99
C PRO A 70 5.69 6.70 5.09
N GLU A 71 5.84 6.58 3.77
CA GLU A 71 4.85 6.97 2.77
C GLU A 71 3.48 6.29 2.94
N ILE A 72 3.41 5.19 3.67
CA ILE A 72 2.16 4.49 4.02
C ILE A 72 1.74 4.88 5.44
N THR A 73 2.64 4.76 6.42
CA THR A 73 2.29 4.96 7.82
C THR A 73 1.88 6.40 8.11
N ASP A 74 2.54 7.39 7.51
CA ASP A 74 2.25 8.80 7.78
C ASP A 74 0.89 9.25 7.21
N ILE A 75 0.29 8.45 6.32
CA ILE A 75 -0.98 8.74 5.66
C ILE A 75 -2.13 7.94 6.28
N LEU A 76 -1.90 6.65 6.51
CA LEU A 76 -2.95 5.70 6.86
C LEU A 76 -3.02 5.37 8.36
N VAL A 77 -1.98 5.66 9.14
CA VAL A 77 -1.96 5.54 10.60
C VAL A 77 -2.19 6.91 11.23
#